data_AF-A0A077E8X2-F1
#
_entry.id   AF-A0A077E8X2-F1
#
_cell.length_a   1.000
_cell.length_b   1.000
_cell.length_c   1.000
_cell.angle_alpha   90.00
_cell.angle_beta   90.00
_cell.angle_gamma   90.00
#
_symmetry.space_group_name_H-M   'P 1'
#
loop_
_entity.id
_entity.type
_entity.pdbx_description
1 polymer ?
#
loop_
_entity_poly.entity_id
_entity_poly.type
_entity_poly.pdbx_seq_one_letter_code
_entity_poly.pdbx_strand_id
1 'polypeptide(L)'
;MANTEREYNELLKTYKPETEAVLNDLLNSTDPNAINTSIVIKNESSCNMVFTISGSNGFKRIPIGTGQVGYAMIRKGTYTLSANVCQKVYRETTNIRSSQQLSLK
;
A
#
# COMPACT_ATOMS: atom_id res chain seq x y z
N MET A 1 4.13 18.79 9.38
CA MET A 1 4.57 17.52 9.98
C MET A 1 3.51 16.89 10.89
N ALA A 2 2.73 17.67 11.64
CA ALA A 2 1.69 17.15 12.55
C ALA A 2 0.57 16.33 11.89
N ASN A 3 0.26 16.57 10.61
CA ASN A 3 -0.91 15.95 9.98
C ASN A 3 -0.68 14.47 9.61
N THR A 4 0.46 14.12 9.01
CA THR A 4 0.77 12.73 8.61
C THR A 4 0.99 11.83 9.81
N GLU A 5 1.69 12.31 10.84
CA GLU A 5 1.91 11.53 12.06
C GLU A 5 0.61 11.29 12.83
N ARG A 6 -0.27 12.31 12.90
CA ARG A 6 -1.59 12.15 13.51
C ARG A 6 -2.44 11.14 12.74
N GLU A 7 -2.49 11.28 11.42
CA GLU A 7 -3.24 10.37 10.55
C GLU A 7 -2.72 8.92 10.65
N TYR A 8 -1.40 8.74 10.67
CA TYR A 8 -0.77 7.44 10.91
C TYR A 8 -1.27 6.82 12.22
N ASN A 9 -1.22 7.57 13.33
CA ASN A 9 -1.62 7.08 14.65
C ASN A 9 -3.13 6.78 14.74
N GLU A 10 -3.98 7.48 14.00
CA GLU A 10 -5.41 7.20 13.93
C GLU A 10 -5.70 5.93 13.12
N LEU A 11 -5.05 5.77 11.95
CA LEU A 11 -5.23 4.60 11.09
C LEU A 11 -4.64 3.33 11.71
N LEU A 12 -3.50 3.42 12.40
CA LEU A 12 -2.84 2.26 13.01
C LEU A 12 -3.74 1.51 13.99
N LYS A 13 -4.64 2.23 14.68
CA LYS A 13 -5.59 1.64 15.63
C LYS A 13 -6.63 0.74 14.98
N THR A 14 -6.96 0.99 13.72
CA THR A 14 -8.02 0.29 12.98
C THR A 14 -7.48 -0.60 11.87
N TYR A 15 -6.22 -0.41 11.49
CA TYR A 15 -5.57 -1.17 10.44
C TYR A 15 -5.40 -2.64 10.84
N LYS A 16 -6.06 -3.52 10.09
CA LYS A 16 -5.87 -4.97 10.18
C LYS A 16 -5.10 -5.43 8.95
N PRO A 17 -3.84 -5.87 9.10
CA PRO A 17 -3.06 -6.32 7.96
C PRO A 17 -3.66 -7.60 7.37
N GLU A 18 -3.79 -7.64 6.04
CA GLU A 18 -4.29 -8.79 5.28
C GLU A 18 -3.16 -9.78 4.94
N THR A 19 -2.25 -10.03 5.90
CA THR A 19 -0.96 -10.71 5.67
C THR A 19 -1.10 -12.09 5.05
N GLU A 20 -2.08 -12.88 5.49
CA GLU A 20 -2.31 -14.23 4.97
C GLU A 20 -2.77 -14.21 3.51
N ALA A 21 -3.72 -13.34 3.16
CA ALA A 21 -4.22 -13.21 1.80
C ALA A 21 -3.13 -12.71 0.85
N VAL A 22 -2.30 -11.77 1.30
CA VAL A 22 -1.17 -11.26 0.51
C VAL A 22 -0.09 -12.31 0.35
N LEU A 23 0.27 -13.04 1.39
CA LEU A 23 1.26 -14.12 1.30
C LEU A 23 0.79 -15.20 0.32
N ASN A 24 -0.48 -15.60 0.39
CA ASN A 24 -1.07 -16.56 -0.53
C ASN A 24 -1.06 -16.06 -1.98
N ASP A 25 -1.37 -14.78 -2.22
CA ASP A 25 -1.28 -14.19 -3.56
C ASP A 25 0.17 -14.20 -4.07
N LEU A 26 1.15 -13.77 -3.26
CA LEU A 26 2.56 -13.77 -3.64
C LEU A 26 3.07 -15.17 -4.00
N LEU A 27 2.67 -16.20 -3.24
CA LEU A 27 3.07 -17.59 -3.49
C LEU A 27 2.34 -18.23 -4.67
N ASN A 28 1.09 -17.83 -4.94
CA ASN A 28 0.22 -18.47 -5.94
C ASN A 28 -0.15 -17.56 -7.12
N SER A 29 0.58 -16.46 -7.38
CA SER A 29 0.22 -15.38 -8.34
C SER A 29 0.11 -15.79 -9.82
N THR A 30 0.11 -17.09 -10.11
CA THR A 30 0.04 -17.66 -11.46
C THR A 30 -1.37 -17.74 -12.04
N ASP A 31 -2.44 -17.41 -11.30
CA ASP A 31 -3.81 -17.42 -11.85
C ASP A 31 -4.13 -16.15 -12.66
N PRO A 32 -4.20 -16.22 -14.01
CA PRO A 32 -4.54 -15.07 -14.85
C PRO A 32 -5.99 -14.60 -14.64
N ASN A 33 -6.89 -15.48 -14.17
CA ASN A 33 -8.31 -15.19 -13.97
C ASN A 33 -8.60 -14.55 -12.61
N ALA A 34 -7.64 -14.56 -11.68
CA ALA A 34 -7.80 -13.92 -10.38
C ALA A 34 -8.16 -12.44 -10.56
N ILE A 35 -9.25 -12.01 -9.92
CA ILE A 35 -9.73 -10.62 -9.96
C ILE A 35 -8.90 -9.74 -9.02
N ASN A 36 -8.34 -10.33 -7.97
CA ASN A 36 -7.56 -9.65 -6.95
C ASN A 36 -6.06 -9.91 -7.14
N THR A 37 -5.26 -9.03 -6.58
CA THR A 37 -3.82 -9.18 -6.45
C THR A 37 -3.30 -8.34 -5.29
N SER A 38 -2.07 -8.59 -4.87
CA SER A 38 -1.43 -7.92 -3.74
C SER A 38 -0.56 -6.74 -4.16
N ILE A 39 -0.44 -5.77 -3.26
CA ILE A 39 0.59 -4.76 -3.30
C ILE A 39 1.36 -4.76 -1.99
N VAL A 40 2.68 -4.75 -2.09
CA VAL A 40 3.63 -4.72 -0.98
C VAL A 40 4.36 -3.38 -1.03
N ILE A 41 4.33 -2.63 0.07
CA ILE A 41 4.96 -1.31 0.15
C ILE A 41 5.96 -1.33 1.31
N LYS A 42 7.24 -1.13 0.99
CA LYS A 42 8.30 -1.02 1.99
C LYS A 42 8.63 0.45 2.25
N ASN A 43 8.51 0.88 3.49
CA ASN A 43 8.96 2.18 3.94
C ASN A 43 10.44 2.09 4.35
N GLU A 44 11.33 2.43 3.44
CA GLU A 44 12.77 2.53 3.71
C GLU A 44 13.20 3.93 4.17
N SER A 45 12.24 4.86 4.28
CA SER A 45 12.49 6.21 4.79
C SER A 45 12.63 6.21 6.32
N SER A 46 13.06 7.36 6.87
CA SER A 46 13.14 7.58 8.31
C SER A 46 11.84 8.07 8.96
N CYS A 47 10.76 8.25 8.20
CA CYS A 47 9.50 8.81 8.69
C CYS A 47 8.33 7.82 8.55
N ASN A 48 7.37 7.88 9.47
CA ASN A 48 6.08 7.23 9.28
C ASN A 48 5.37 7.83 8.06
N MET A 49 4.66 6.99 7.32
CA MET A 49 3.90 7.42 6.15
C MET A 49 2.52 6.81 6.12
N VAL A 50 1.60 7.47 5.41
CA VAL A 50 0.33 6.87 5.01
C VAL A 50 0.35 6.70 3.51
N PHE A 51 0.28 5.45 3.07
CA PHE A 51 0.21 5.09 1.67
C PHE A 51 -1.25 4.99 1.23
N THR A 52 -1.62 5.78 0.24
CA THR A 52 -2.99 5.87 -0.28
C THR A 52 -3.04 5.25 -1.68
N ILE A 53 -3.97 4.31 -1.84
CA ILE A 53 -4.31 3.68 -3.10
C ILE A 53 -5.70 4.18 -3.46
N SER A 54 -5.83 4.88 -4.58
CA SER A 54 -7.11 5.39 -5.07
C SER A 54 -7.31 5.00 -6.53
N GLY A 55 -8.42 4.36 -6.84
CA GLY A 55 -8.79 4.01 -8.21
C GLY A 55 -10.29 3.79 -8.34
N SER A 56 -10.74 3.47 -9.55
CA SER A 56 -12.16 3.23 -9.84
C SER A 56 -12.78 2.09 -9.02
N ASN A 57 -11.95 1.13 -8.59
CA ASN A 57 -12.39 -0.08 -7.91
C ASN A 57 -12.13 -0.08 -6.39
N GLY A 58 -11.67 1.04 -5.82
CA GLY A 58 -11.49 1.13 -4.37
C GLY A 58 -10.56 2.23 -3.90
N PHE A 59 -10.63 2.46 -2.60
CA PHE A 59 -9.79 3.40 -1.87
C PHE A 59 -9.25 2.72 -0.61
N LYS A 60 -7.93 2.70 -0.42
CA LYS A 60 -7.28 2.16 0.78
C LYS A 60 -6.22 3.14 1.28
N ARG A 61 -6.13 3.32 2.60
CA ARG A 61 -5.05 4.03 3.28
C ARG A 61 -4.36 3.05 4.22
N ILE A 62 -3.05 2.94 4.07
CA ILE A 62 -2.22 1.98 4.79
C ILE A 62 -1.21 2.80 5.62
N PRO A 63 -1.32 2.80 6.95
CA PRO A 63 -0.28 3.37 7.80
C PRO A 63 0.95 2.44 7.78
N ILE A 64 2.12 2.99 7.44
CA ILE A 64 3.38 2.23 7.37
C ILE A 64 4.43 2.96 8.18
N GLY A 65 4.88 2.36 9.28
CA GLY A 65 5.91 2.94 10.12
C GLY A 65 7.28 2.94 9.45
N THR A 66 8.21 3.70 10.02
CA THR A 66 9.62 3.73 9.60
C THR A 66 10.22 2.32 9.56
N GLY A 67 10.83 1.93 8.43
CA GLY A 67 11.46 0.62 8.25
C GLY A 67 10.47 -0.56 8.12
N GLN A 68 9.17 -0.31 8.14
CA GLN A 68 8.14 -1.34 8.11
C GLN A 68 7.61 -1.59 6.68
N VAL A 69 6.84 -2.67 6.54
CA VAL A 69 6.19 -3.05 5.29
C VAL A 69 4.67 -3.01 5.47
N GLY A 70 3.99 -2.33 4.56
CA GLY A 70 2.54 -2.35 4.41
C GLY A 70 2.12 -3.30 3.29
N TYR A 71 0.92 -3.85 3.42
CA TYR A 71 0.39 -4.85 2.50
C TYR A 71 -1.10 -4.58 2.27
N ALA A 72 -1.59 -4.77 1.05
CA ALA A 72 -3.01 -4.76 0.79
C ALA A 72 -3.39 -5.66 -0.37
N MET A 73 -4.57 -6.28 -0.27
CA MET A 73 -5.24 -6.88 -1.42
C MET A 73 -6.08 -5.84 -2.13
N ILE A 74 -5.98 -5.79 -3.47
CA ILE A 74 -6.75 -4.90 -4.33
C ILE A 74 -7.22 -5.66 -5.58
N ARG A 75 -8.28 -5.18 -6.22
CA ARG A 75 -8.70 -5.72 -7.53
C ARG A 75 -7.70 -5.28 -8.60
N LYS A 76 -7.42 -6.11 -9.60
CA LYS A 76 -6.62 -5.71 -10.78
C LYS A 76 -7.26 -4.48 -11.45
N GLY A 77 -6.44 -3.53 -11.88
CA GLY A 77 -6.94 -2.28 -12.46
C GLY A 77 -5.94 -1.13 -12.40
N THR A 78 -6.40 0.05 -12.81
CA THR A 78 -5.60 1.29 -12.77
C THR A 78 -5.83 2.02 -11.45
N TYR A 79 -4.73 2.34 -10.77
CA TYR A 79 -4.75 3.07 -9.50
C TYR A 79 -3.74 4.20 -9.51
N THR A 80 -4.09 5.27 -8.80
CA THR A 80 -3.14 6.28 -8.35
C THR A 80 -2.67 5.91 -6.95
N LEU A 81 -1.37 5.66 -6.85
CA LEU A 81 -0.63 5.42 -5.64
C LEU A 81 -0.07 6.75 -5.15
N SER A 82 -0.19 7.06 -3.87
CA SER A 82 0.39 8.27 -3.31
C SER A 82 0.79 8.11 -1.85
N ALA A 83 1.82 8.82 -1.44
CA ALA A 83 2.24 8.87 -0.05
C ALA A 83 2.95 10.20 0.23
N ASN A 84 2.88 10.65 1.48
CA ASN A 84 3.77 11.69 1.97
C ASN A 84 4.88 11.03 2.79
N VAL A 85 6.11 11.06 2.26
CA VAL A 85 7.29 10.41 2.83
C VAL A 85 8.28 11.51 3.17
N CYS A 86 8.51 11.75 4.47
CA CYS A 86 9.40 12.79 4.95
C CYS A 86 9.25 14.15 4.22
N GLN A 87 8.00 14.64 4.05
CA GLN A 87 7.64 15.90 3.36
C GLN A 87 7.76 15.88 1.83
N LYS A 88 8.13 14.75 1.23
CA LYS A 88 8.08 14.54 -0.21
C LYS A 88 6.80 13.82 -0.58
N VAL A 89 6.09 14.33 -1.57
CA VAL A 89 4.90 13.68 -2.11
C VAL A 89 5.33 12.70 -3.17
N TYR A 90 5.16 11.41 -2.90
CA TYR A 90 5.16 10.38 -3.92
C TYR A 90 3.76 10.28 -4.52
N ARG A 91 3.67 10.28 -5.85
CA ARG A 91 2.42 10.07 -6.59
C ARG A 91 2.70 9.44 -7.94
N GLU A 92 2.04 8.33 -8.22
CA GLU A 92 2.20 7.59 -9.48
C GLU A 92 0.87 6.96 -9.87
N THR A 93 0.54 6.94 -11.16
CA THR A 93 -0.60 6.17 -11.68
C THR A 93 -0.07 4.95 -12.39
N THR A 94 -0.49 3.77 -11.94
CA THR A 94 -0.01 2.49 -12.48
C THR A 94 -1.17 1.52 -12.73
N ASN A 95 -0.98 0.61 -13.68
CA ASN A 95 -1.93 -0.46 -13.98
C ASN A 95 -1.45 -1.75 -13.32
N ILE A 96 -2.15 -2.16 -12.26
CA ILE A 96 -1.79 -3.31 -11.44
C ILE A 96 -2.51 -4.54 -11.98
N ARG A 97 -1.77 -5.45 -12.58
CA ARG A 97 -2.27 -6.73 -13.15
C ARG A 97 -1.78 -7.97 -12.42
N SER A 98 -0.74 -7.83 -11.62
CA SER A 98 -0.11 -8.88 -10.82
C SER A 98 0.45 -8.26 -9.55
N SER A 99 0.99 -9.10 -8.66
CA SER A 99 1.54 -8.65 -7.39
C SER A 99 2.67 -7.64 -7.64
N GLN A 100 2.64 -6.51 -6.94
CA GLN A 100 3.65 -5.46 -7.08
C GLN A 100 4.36 -5.22 -5.75
N GLN A 101 5.65 -4.92 -5.82
CA GLN A 101 6.44 -4.45 -4.68
C GLN A 101 7.00 -3.06 -4.97
N LEU A 102 6.79 -2.13 -4.04
CA LEU A 102 7.28 -0.76 -4.11
C LEU A 102 8.09 -0.44 -2.85
N SER A 103 9.26 0.16 -3.02
CA SER A 103 10.06 0.69 -1.92
C SER A 103 10.11 2.22 -1.99
N LEU A 104 9.75 2.89 -0.90
CA LEU A 104 9.80 4.35 -0.78
C LEU A 104 10.90 4.75 0.20
N LYS A 105 11.69 5.76 -0.18
CA LYS A 105 12.88 6.25 0.55
C LYS A 105 12.74 7.71 0.92
#